data_AF-A0AAN7MLP7-F1
#
_entry.id   AF-A0AAN7MLP7-F1
#
_cell.length_a   1.000
_cell.length_b   1.000
_cell.length_c   1.000
_cell.angle_alpha   90.00
_cell.angle_beta   90.00
_cell.angle_gamma   90.00
#
_symmetry.space_group_name_H-M   'P 1'
#
loop_
_entity.id
_entity.type
_entity.pdbx_description
1 polymer ?
#
loop_
_entity_poly.entity_id
_entity_poly.type
_entity_poly.pdbx_seq_one_letter_code
_entity_poly.pdbx_strand_id
1 'polypeptide(L)'
;FFSPCSSILLDVLDPDRLIQCPYNKHHRIRACRFPYHLVKCRKSYPEVAKELATCPFNARHLVPQADLSDHITKCNDKGFIEQDIVNQSSGFQREQMNAVSTWQAPPCDEDWETGEEGSPPDTPLPSPWSCPSTPLGTV
;
A
#
# COMPACT_ATOMS: atom_id res chain seq x y z
N PHE A 1 -35.07 -19.80 22.54
CA PHE A 1 -33.64 -19.63 22.26
C PHE A 1 -33.47 -19.31 20.78
N PHE A 2 -33.62 -18.03 20.41
CA PHE A 2 -33.36 -17.62 19.03
C PHE A 2 -31.85 -17.52 18.84
N SER A 3 -31.30 -18.34 17.94
CA SER A 3 -29.93 -18.19 17.45
C SER A 3 -29.89 -16.98 16.51
N PRO A 4 -29.14 -15.90 16.83
CA PRO A 4 -28.97 -14.78 15.92
C PRO A 4 -27.68 -14.90 15.09
N CYS A 5 -27.11 -16.11 14.92
CA CYS A 5 -25.71 -16.21 14.50
C CYS A 5 -25.48 -16.37 12.99
N SER A 6 -26.52 -16.53 12.17
CA SER A 6 -26.34 -16.77 10.73
C SER A 6 -26.33 -15.49 9.88
N SER A 7 -27.01 -14.43 10.31
CA SER A 7 -27.05 -13.15 9.59
C SER A 7 -25.85 -12.25 9.91
N ILE A 8 -25.35 -12.27 11.16
CA ILE A 8 -24.22 -11.42 11.61
C ILE A 8 -22.92 -11.74 10.87
N LEU A 9 -22.74 -12.98 10.38
CA LEU A 9 -21.49 -13.39 9.73
C LEU A 9 -21.35 -12.85 8.29
N LEU A 10 -22.47 -12.65 7.58
CA LEU A 10 -22.46 -12.01 6.25
C LEU A 10 -22.08 -10.53 6.34
N ASP A 11 -22.55 -9.83 7.38
CA ASP A 11 -22.24 -8.41 7.59
C ASP A 11 -20.75 -8.15 7.90
N VAL A 12 -20.04 -9.13 8.48
CA VAL A 12 -18.61 -8.95 8.82
C VAL A 12 -17.71 -8.98 7.59
N LEU A 13 -18.10 -9.73 6.55
CA LEU A 13 -17.32 -9.89 5.32
C LEU A 13 -17.75 -8.95 4.19
N ASP A 14 -18.79 -8.14 4.41
CA ASP A 14 -19.30 -7.22 3.41
C ASP A 14 -18.28 -6.10 3.10
N PRO A 15 -17.79 -5.98 1.85
CA PRO A 15 -16.78 -4.99 1.48
C PRO A 15 -17.32 -3.54 1.48
N ASP A 16 -18.63 -3.36 1.33
CA ASP A 16 -19.30 -2.06 1.30
C ASP A 16 -19.73 -1.56 2.68
N ARG A 17 -19.64 -2.41 3.71
CA ARG A 17 -19.93 -2.07 5.10
C ARG A 17 -19.15 -0.85 5.54
N LEU A 18 -19.87 0.11 6.11
CA LEU A 18 -19.29 1.33 6.66
C LEU A 18 -18.72 1.10 8.06
N ILE A 19 -17.43 1.35 8.21
CA ILE A 19 -16.67 1.29 9.46
C ILE A 19 -16.31 2.72 9.87
N GLN A 20 -16.39 3.00 11.17
CA GLN A 20 -16.04 4.30 11.72
C GLN A 20 -14.53 4.46 11.87
N CYS A 21 -13.98 5.64 11.57
CA CYS A 21 -12.55 5.90 11.75
C CYS A 21 -12.18 6.07 13.23
N PRO A 22 -11.07 5.47 13.70
CA PRO A 22 -10.56 5.65 15.05
C PRO A 22 -10.02 7.07 15.31
N TYR A 23 -9.49 7.74 14.27
CA TYR A 23 -8.95 9.10 14.39
C TYR A 23 -10.04 10.18 14.45
N ASN A 24 -11.17 9.96 13.78
CA ASN A 24 -12.28 10.90 13.75
C ASN A 24 -13.63 10.18 13.64
N LYS A 25 -14.50 10.40 14.64
CA LYS A 25 -15.83 9.78 14.75
C LYS A 25 -16.80 10.19 13.64
N HIS A 26 -16.58 11.30 12.96
CA HIS A 26 -17.40 11.77 11.84
C HIS A 26 -17.14 11.01 10.54
N HIS A 27 -16.01 10.30 10.42
CA HIS A 27 -15.71 9.54 9.21
C HIS A 27 -16.32 8.14 9.27
N ARG A 28 -17.11 7.80 8.24
CA ARG A 28 -17.62 6.46 7.96
C ARG A 28 -17.10 6.01 6.60
N ILE A 29 -16.35 4.91 6.57
CA ILE A 29 -15.58 4.46 5.40
C ILE A 29 -15.93 3.02 5.09
N ARG A 30 -16.10 2.70 3.81
CA ARG A 30 -16.29 1.31 3.37
C ARG A 30 -15.10 0.45 3.79
N ALA A 31 -15.37 -0.79 4.20
CA ALA A 31 -14.37 -1.73 4.67
C ALA A 31 -13.22 -1.89 3.65
N CYS A 32 -13.55 -1.96 2.35
CA CYS A 32 -12.58 -2.08 1.26
C CYS A 32 -11.61 -0.88 1.13
N ARG A 33 -12.03 0.32 1.53
CA ARG A 33 -11.20 1.56 1.47
C ARG A 33 -10.55 1.90 2.81
N PHE A 34 -10.87 1.16 3.86
CA PHE A 34 -10.42 1.46 5.22
C PHE A 34 -8.89 1.51 5.36
N PRO A 35 -8.09 0.54 4.83
CA PRO A 35 -6.62 0.58 4.97
C PRO A 35 -6.01 1.85 4.36
N TYR A 36 -6.45 2.23 3.15
CA TYR A 36 -6.01 3.45 2.48
C TYR A 36 -6.41 4.70 3.28
N HIS A 37 -7.64 4.72 3.83
CA HIS A 37 -8.10 5.81 4.68
C HIS A 37 -7.23 5.99 5.92
N LEU A 38 -6.84 4.91 6.60
CA LEU A 38 -6.02 4.98 7.82
C LEU A 38 -4.70 5.71 7.57
N VAL A 39 -4.02 5.43 6.45
CA VAL A 39 -2.74 6.07 6.09
C VAL A 39 -2.89 7.58 5.94
N LYS A 40 -3.95 8.03 5.25
CA LYS A 40 -4.20 9.45 5.03
C LYS A 40 -4.67 10.15 6.31
N CYS A 41 -5.59 9.53 7.03
CA CYS A 41 -6.22 10.13 8.21
C CYS A 41 -5.23 10.25 9.38
N ARG A 42 -4.31 9.29 9.53
CA ARG A 42 -3.21 9.37 10.51
C ARG A 42 -2.40 10.65 10.36
N LYS A 43 -2.12 11.09 9.13
CA LYS A 43 -1.36 12.33 8.87
C LYS A 43 -2.13 13.60 9.26
N SER A 44 -3.46 13.54 9.22
CA SER A 44 -4.33 14.67 9.55
C SER A 44 -4.58 14.83 11.06
N TYR A 45 -4.44 13.76 11.84
CA TYR A 45 -4.68 13.74 13.28
C TYR A 45 -3.45 13.20 14.04
N PRO A 46 -2.32 13.93 14.04
CA PRO A 46 -1.06 13.46 14.62
C PRO A 46 -1.16 13.22 16.14
N GLU A 47 -1.96 14.00 16.87
CA GLU A 47 -2.09 13.83 18.32
C GLU A 47 -2.79 12.52 18.67
N VAL A 48 -3.93 12.22 18.04
CA VAL A 48 -4.63 10.94 18.22
C VAL A 48 -3.78 9.77 17.69
N ALA A 49 -2.99 10.00 16.64
CA ALA A 49 -2.07 9.01 16.11
C ALA A 49 -0.89 8.66 17.03
N LYS A 50 -0.56 9.50 18.02
CA LYS A 50 0.39 9.15 19.07
C LYS A 50 -0.24 8.23 20.11
N GLU A 51 -1.54 8.36 20.36
CA GLU A 51 -2.26 7.55 21.35
C GLU A 51 -2.66 6.16 20.81
N LEU A 52 -2.76 6.02 19.48
CA LEU A 52 -3.12 4.78 18.82
C LEU A 52 -1.90 4.07 18.22
N ALA A 53 -1.83 2.76 18.40
CA ALA A 53 -0.89 1.87 17.73
C ALA A 53 -1.61 0.96 16.73
N THR A 54 -0.89 0.59 15.68
CA THR A 54 -1.33 -0.41 14.70
C THR A 54 -0.92 -1.80 15.17
N CYS A 55 -1.84 -2.76 15.11
CA CYS A 55 -1.53 -4.16 15.41
C CYS A 55 -0.49 -4.72 14.43
N PRO A 56 0.52 -5.47 14.91
CA PRO A 56 1.51 -6.09 14.03
C PRO A 56 0.93 -7.18 13.11
N PHE A 57 -0.20 -7.79 13.47
CA PHE A 57 -0.80 -8.89 12.70
C PHE A 57 -1.84 -8.41 11.69
N ASN A 58 -2.49 -7.26 11.92
CA ASN A 58 -3.51 -6.73 11.03
C ASN A 58 -3.49 -5.20 11.04
N ALA A 59 -3.12 -4.61 9.89
CA ALA A 59 -3.03 -3.16 9.74
C ALA A 59 -4.37 -2.42 9.87
N ARG A 60 -5.51 -3.14 9.85
CA ARG A 60 -6.84 -2.55 10.11
C ARG A 60 -7.11 -2.35 11.60
N HIS A 61 -6.39 -3.04 12.47
CA HIS A 61 -6.56 -2.89 13.92
C HIS A 61 -5.75 -1.70 14.42
N LEU A 62 -6.47 -0.70 14.91
CA LEU A 62 -5.94 0.43 15.64
C LEU A 62 -6.42 0.34 17.08
N VAL A 63 -5.49 0.26 18.01
CA VAL A 63 -5.74 0.10 19.44
C VAL A 63 -4.99 1.16 20.22
N PRO A 64 -5.47 1.60 21.39
CA PRO A 64 -4.70 2.47 22.26
C PRO A 64 -3.34 1.86 22.57
N GLN A 65 -2.29 2.67 22.62
CA GLN A 65 -0.93 2.21 22.89
C GLN A 65 -0.82 1.44 24.21
N ALA A 66 -1.55 1.88 25.23
CA ALA A 66 -1.57 1.23 26.54
C ALA A 66 -2.14 -0.20 26.47
N ASP A 67 -3.10 -0.45 25.58
CA ASP A 67 -3.79 -1.74 25.45
C ASP A 67 -3.20 -2.63 24.35
N LEU A 68 -2.15 -2.17 23.64
CA LEU A 68 -1.56 -2.91 22.53
C LEU A 68 -1.03 -4.28 22.97
N SER A 69 -0.37 -4.35 24.13
CA SER A 69 0.17 -5.60 24.68
C SER A 69 -0.94 -6.62 24.93
N ASP A 70 -2.02 -6.20 25.57
CA ASP A 70 -3.19 -7.04 25.81
C ASP A 70 -3.86 -7.47 24.50
N HIS A 71 -3.98 -6.55 23.54
CA HIS A 71 -4.51 -6.84 22.21
C HIS A 71 -3.70 -7.93 21.50
N ILE A 72 -2.37 -7.83 21.49
CA ILE A 72 -1.49 -8.81 20.83
C ILE A 72 -1.73 -10.22 21.38
N THR A 73 -1.93 -10.38 22.69
CA THR A 73 -2.19 -11.70 23.30
C THR A 73 -3.54 -12.30 22.93
N LYS A 74 -4.53 -11.47 22.60
CA LYS A 74 -5.93 -11.87 22.32
C LYS A 74 -6.33 -11.69 20.86
N CYS A 75 -5.41 -11.27 19.99
CA CYS A 75 -5.72 -10.92 18.60
C CYS A 75 -6.05 -12.18 17.81
N ASN A 76 -7.26 -12.22 17.23
CA ASN A 76 -7.70 -13.36 16.41
C ASN A 76 -6.80 -13.59 15.18
N ASP A 77 -6.25 -12.52 14.60
CA ASP A 77 -5.37 -12.62 13.42
C ASP A 77 -3.97 -13.17 13.74
N LYS A 78 -3.62 -13.33 15.03
CA LYS A 78 -2.32 -13.89 15.45
C LYS A 78 -2.14 -15.32 14.95
N GLY A 79 -3.19 -16.14 15.03
CA GLY A 79 -3.14 -17.55 14.68
C GLY A 79 -2.94 -17.81 13.18
N PHE A 80 -3.35 -16.87 12.32
CA PHE A 80 -3.23 -17.02 10.86
C PHE A 80 -1.78 -16.99 10.39
N ILE A 81 -0.95 -16.12 11.00
CA ILE A 81 0.47 -15.99 10.66
C ILE A 81 1.28 -17.16 11.23
N GLU A 82 0.98 -17.59 12.47
CA GLU A 82 1.68 -18.71 13.09
C GLU A 82 1.45 -20.03 12.34
N GLN A 83 0.24 -20.26 11.83
CA GLN A 83 -0.06 -21.44 11.01
C GLN A 83 0.67 -21.42 9.67
N ASP A 84 0.79 -20.27 9.02
CA ASP A 84 1.53 -20.14 7.75
C ASP A 84 3.03 -20.46 7.95
N ILE A 85 3.66 -19.90 8.99
CA ILE A 85 5.08 -20.17 9.31
C ILE A 85 5.30 -21.65 9.62
N VAL A 86 4.44 -22.27 10.42
CA VAL A 86 4.56 -23.70 10.75
C VAL A 86 4.38 -24.56 9.50
N ASN A 87 3.38 -24.26 8.66
CA ASN A 87 3.13 -24.98 7.41
C ASN A 87 4.30 -24.86 6.42
N GLN A 88 4.94 -23.68 6.33
CA GLN A 88 6.15 -23.48 5.54
C GLN A 88 7.35 -24.30 6.07
N SER A 89 7.45 -24.47 7.39
CA SER A 89 8.52 -25.24 8.04
C SER A 89 8.35 -26.76 7.91
N SER A 90 7.13 -27.27 7.75
CA SER A 90 6.84 -28.70 7.90
C SER A 90 6.71 -29.51 6.61
N GLY A 91 6.68 -28.94 5.39
CA GLY A 91 6.46 -29.81 4.23
C GLY A 91 6.70 -29.32 2.81
N PHE A 92 6.95 -28.04 2.53
CA PHE A 92 7.00 -27.57 1.13
C PHE A 92 8.33 -26.97 0.64
N GLN A 93 9.25 -26.59 1.54
CA GLN A 93 10.50 -25.93 1.13
C GLN A 93 11.71 -26.88 1.01
N ARG A 94 11.71 -28.03 1.67
CA ARG A 94 12.86 -28.96 1.60
C ARG A 94 13.00 -29.63 0.23
N GLU A 95 11.89 -29.82 -0.49
CA GLU A 95 11.91 -30.37 -1.85
C GLU A 95 12.26 -29.30 -2.91
N GLN A 96 11.82 -28.05 -2.72
CA GLN A 96 12.04 -26.97 -3.70
C GLN A 96 13.42 -26.31 -3.63
N MET A 97 14.19 -26.43 -2.54
CA MET A 97 15.56 -25.89 -2.47
C MET A 97 16.58 -26.74 -3.26
N ASN A 98 16.25 -28.00 -3.55
CA ASN A 98 17.11 -28.90 -4.33
C ASN A 98 16.84 -28.84 -5.85
N ALA A 99 15.74 -28.21 -6.25
CA ALA A 99 15.55 -27.83 -7.64
C ALA A 99 16.34 -26.53 -7.85
N VAL A 100 17.52 -26.65 -8.45
CA VAL A 100 18.22 -25.49 -9.05
C VAL A 100 17.17 -24.71 -9.84
N SER A 101 16.93 -23.46 -9.44
CA SER A 101 16.01 -22.58 -10.15
C SER A 101 16.44 -22.54 -11.60
N THR A 102 15.68 -23.22 -12.47
CA THR A 102 15.95 -23.26 -13.92
C THR A 102 15.51 -21.95 -14.57
N TRP A 103 15.12 -20.95 -13.77
CA TRP A 103 14.92 -19.59 -14.23
C TRP A 103 16.21 -19.06 -14.84
N GLN A 104 16.20 -18.99 -16.17
CA GLN A 104 17.08 -18.12 -16.93
C GLN A 104 16.37 -16.78 -17.04
N ALA A 105 17.02 -15.72 -16.60
CA ALA A 105 16.55 -14.38 -16.92
C ALA A 105 16.51 -14.29 -18.46
N PRO A 106 15.38 -13.88 -19.07
CA PRO A 106 15.36 -13.59 -20.49
C PRO A 106 16.45 -12.56 -20.81
N PRO A 107 17.09 -12.62 -22.01
CA PRO A 107 18.06 -11.62 -22.43
C PRO A 107 17.45 -10.23 -22.25
N CYS A 108 18.17 -9.35 -21.55
CA CYS A 108 17.74 -7.96 -21.39
C CYS A 108 18.03 -7.19 -22.69
N ASP A 109 17.27 -7.47 -23.74
CA ASP A 109 17.39 -6.74 -25.01
C ASP A 109 16.42 -5.55 -25.09
N GLU A 110 15.70 -5.26 -23.99
CA GLU A 110 15.00 -3.98 -23.84
C GLU A 110 16.03 -2.92 -23.41
N ASP A 111 16.77 -2.44 -24.42
CA ASP A 111 17.56 -1.23 -24.34
C ASP A 111 16.61 -0.03 -24.16
N TRP A 112 16.28 0.27 -22.90
CA TRP A 112 15.44 1.41 -22.51
C TRP A 112 16.07 2.79 -22.85
N GLU A 113 17.26 2.81 -23.46
CA GLU A 113 17.92 4.00 -24.02
C GLU A 113 17.74 4.12 -25.54
N THR A 114 17.03 3.21 -26.21
CA THR A 114 16.61 3.42 -27.60
C THR A 114 15.41 4.37 -27.64
N GLY A 115 15.68 5.62 -27.30
CA GLY A 115 14.95 6.74 -27.89
C GLY A 115 15.17 6.69 -29.40
N GLU A 116 14.07 6.74 -30.13
CA GLU A 116 13.98 6.93 -31.57
C GLU A 116 14.80 8.14 -32.06
N GLU A 117 16.10 7.94 -32.28
CA GLU A 117 16.92 8.83 -33.09
C GLU A 117 16.62 8.56 -34.57
N GLY A 118 15.47 9.08 -35.03
CA GLY A 118 15.37 9.46 -36.42
C GLY A 118 16.24 10.69 -36.63
N SER A 119 17.51 10.51 -37.02
CA SER A 119 18.38 11.62 -37.43
C SER A 119 17.81 12.26 -38.71
N PRO A 120 17.50 13.57 -38.77
CA PRO A 120 17.47 14.33 -40.00
C PRO A 120 18.88 14.89 -40.28
N PRO A 121 19.28 15.01 -41.55
CA PRO A 121 20.67 15.31 -41.93
C PRO A 121 21.13 16.71 -41.50
N ASP A 122 22.44 16.80 -41.26
CA ASP A 122 23.22 17.98 -40.90
C ASP A 122 22.72 19.29 -41.54
N THR A 123 22.17 20.19 -40.72
CA THR A 123 22.14 21.63 -41.02
C THR A 123 22.39 22.43 -39.75
N PRO A 124 23.35 23.37 -39.74
CA PRO A 124 23.69 24.13 -38.53
C PRO A 124 22.65 25.24 -38.30
N LEU A 125 22.00 25.24 -37.14
CA LEU A 125 21.15 26.34 -36.68
C LEU A 125 21.67 26.94 -35.35
N PRO A 126 21.61 28.28 -35.19
CA PRO A 126 22.36 29.03 -34.19
C PRO A 126 21.74 29.03 -32.78
N SER A 127 22.60 29.29 -31.78
CA SER A 127 22.33 29.24 -30.34
C SER A 127 21.24 30.21 -29.83
N PRO A 128 20.39 29.80 -28.85
CA PRO A 128 19.19 30.55 -28.44
C PRO A 128 19.37 31.54 -27.27
N TRP A 129 20.58 31.94 -26.87
CA TRP A 129 20.72 33.00 -25.85
C TRP A 129 20.74 34.38 -26.49
N SER A 130 19.55 34.91 -26.76
CA SER A 130 19.35 36.35 -26.95
C SER A 130 17.94 36.72 -26.50
N CYS A 131 17.87 37.50 -25.43
CA CYS A 131 16.64 38.05 -24.87
C CYS A 131 16.03 39.07 -25.85
N PRO A 132 14.68 39.14 -25.99
CA PRO A 132 14.03 40.10 -26.85
C PRO A 132 13.97 41.49 -26.19
N SER A 133 14.64 42.48 -26.78
CA SER A 133 14.35 43.89 -26.54
C SER A 133 13.26 44.32 -27.52
N THR A 134 12.09 44.69 -27.00
CA THR A 134 10.98 45.26 -27.77
C THR A 134 11.35 46.61 -28.39
N PRO A 135 11.02 46.86 -29.68
CA PRO A 135 11.00 48.21 -30.22
C PRO A 135 9.57 48.80 -30.13
N LEU A 136 9.43 49.99 -29.54
CA LEU A 136 8.29 50.87 -29.81
C LEU A 136 8.85 52.16 -30.42
N GLY A 137 8.43 52.47 -31.63
CA GLY A 137 8.94 53.57 -32.43
C GLY A 137 8.40 54.96 -32.06
N THR A 138 9.14 55.94 -32.58
CA THR A 138 8.72 57.26 -33.09
C THR A 138 8.14 58.30 -32.12
N VAL A 139 8.88 59.41 -31.94
CA VAL A 139 8.60 60.72 -32.57
C VAL A 139 9.88 61.37 -33.06
#